data_AF-A0A0F9HL46-F1
#
_entry.id   AF-A0A0F9HL46-F1
#
_cell.length_a   1.000
_cell.length_b   1.000
_cell.length_c   1.000
_cell.angle_alpha   90.00
_cell.angle_beta   90.00
_cell.angle_gamma   90.00
#
_symmetry.space_group_name_H-M   'P 1'
#
loop_
_entity.id
_entity.type
_entity.pdbx_description
1 polymer ?
#
loop_
_entity_poly.entity_id
_entity_poly.type
_entity_poly.pdbx_seq_one_letter_code
_entity_poly.pdbx_strand_id
1 'polypeptide(L)' 'MPYIYGKDNSRMLAKCFVKWGKSGKKYFYTCGSIAARKRAKAKANKQRTAIFSSGWTKK' A
#
# COMPACT_ATOMS: atom_id res chain seq x y z
N MET A 1 -6.48 -0.88 -10.52
CA MET A 1 -6.92 -0.30 -9.24
C MET A 1 -5.97 0.81 -8.79
N PRO A 2 -6.45 1.89 -8.16
CA PRO A 2 -5.61 2.99 -7.67
C PRO A 2 -4.89 2.64 -6.37
N TYR A 3 -3.82 3.38 -6.05
CA TYR A 3 -3.18 3.33 -4.73
C TYR A 3 -4.05 4.06 -3.71
N ILE A 4 -4.40 3.38 -2.63
CA ILE A 4 -5.16 3.96 -1.53
C ILE A 4 -4.17 4.23 -0.39
N TYR A 5 -4.11 5.49 0.02
CA TYR A 5 -3.33 5.94 1.18
C TYR A 5 -4.29 6.17 2.34
N GLY A 6 -3.84 5.85 3.54
CA GLY A 6 -4.59 6.16 4.75
C GLY A 6 -3.65 6.32 5.93
N LYS A 7 -4.23 6.73 7.06
CA LYS A 7 -3.52 6.90 8.33
C LYS A 7 -4.27 6.11 9.39
N ASP A 8 -3.54 5.27 10.12
CA ASP A 8 -4.05 4.56 11.27
C ASP A 8 -3.52 5.28 12.51
N ASN A 9 -4.41 5.95 13.24
CA ASN A 9 -4.11 6.62 14.49
C ASN A 9 -4.35 5.68 15.68
N SER A 10 -4.01 4.39 15.56
CA SER A 10 -4.03 3.48 16.71
C SER A 10 -3.06 3.98 17.80
N ARG A 11 -3.58 3.94 19.04
CA ARG A 11 -3.20 4.61 20.30
C ARG A 11 -1.72 4.74 20.70
N MET A 12 -0.74 4.27 19.93
CA MET A 12 0.68 4.36 20.27
C MET A 12 1.62 4.84 19.16
N LEU A 13 1.22 4.86 17.88
CA LEU A 13 2.05 5.39 16.79
C LEU A 13 1.18 5.70 15.57
N ALA A 14 1.18 6.95 15.10
CA ALA A 14 0.55 7.33 13.84
C ALA A 14 1.22 6.57 12.67
N LYS A 15 0.62 5.46 12.24
CA LYS A 15 1.13 4.62 11.15
C LYS A 15 0.36 4.93 9.88
N CYS A 16 1.04 5.51 8.92
CA CYS A 16 0.47 5.71 7.59
C CYS A 16 0.51 4.37 6.85
N PHE A 17 -0.43 4.13 5.94
CA PHE A 17 -0.42 2.93 5.12
C PHE A 17 -0.68 3.24 3.66
N VAL A 18 -0.21 2.34 2.81
CA VAL A 18 -0.53 2.31 1.38
C VAL A 18 -1.00 0.90 1.03
N LYS A 19 -2.07 0.81 0.26
CA LYS A 19 -2.56 -0.44 -0.30
C LYS A 19 -2.88 -0.28 -1.78
N TRP A 20 -2.80 -1.38 -2.53
CA TRP A 20 -3.22 -1.41 -3.92
C TRP A 20 -4.70 -1.79 -4.00
N GLY A 21 -5.56 -0.88 -4.44
CA GLY A 21 -7.01 -1.13 -4.53
C GLY A 21 -7.70 -1.37 -3.19
N LYS A 22 -8.95 -1.84 -3.23
CA LYS A 22 -9.74 -2.10 -2.02
C LYS A 22 -9.27 -3.35 -1.27
N SER A 23 -8.89 -4.40 -2.00
CA SER A 23 -8.52 -5.73 -1.47
C SER A 23 -7.02 -5.98 -1.30
N GLY A 24 -6.15 -5.04 -1.71
CA GLY A 24 -4.71 -5.19 -1.53
C GLY A 24 -4.27 -5.11 -0.07
N LYS A 25 -3.10 -5.67 0.22
CA LYS A 25 -2.53 -5.69 1.58
C LYS A 25 -2.17 -4.27 2.00
N LYS A 26 -2.45 -3.93 3.27
CA LYS A 26 -2.02 -2.65 3.87
C LYS A 26 -0.52 -2.74 4.19
N TYR A 27 0.27 -1.88 3.57
CA TYR A 27 1.67 -1.71 3.92
C TYR A 27 1.82 -0.46 4.79
N PHE A 28 2.04 -0.68 6.09
CA PHE A 28 2.25 0.39 7.05
C PHE A 28 3.66 0.96 6.95
N TYR A 29 3.78 2.27 7.19
CA TYR A 29 5.02 3.04 7.21
C TYR A 29 4.89 4.21 8.17
N THR A 30 6.03 4.72 8.64
CA THR A 30 6.07 5.89 9.51
C THR A 30 5.55 7.11 8.76
N CYS A 31 4.50 7.76 9.29
CA CYS A 31 4.00 9.01 8.73
C CYS A 31 5.13 10.07 8.71
N GLY A 32 5.26 10.80 7.62
CA GLY A 32 6.32 11.82 7.44
C GLY A 32 7.64 11.28 6.88
N SER A 33 7.91 9.97 6.96
CA SER A 33 9.12 9.40 6.32
C SER A 33 8.90 9.12 4.84
N ILE A 34 9.49 9.97 3.97
CA ILE A 34 9.43 9.81 2.52
C ILE A 34 10.06 8.48 2.08
N ALA A 35 11.17 8.09 2.70
CA ALA A 35 11.85 6.83 2.42
C ALA A 35 10.95 5.63 2.75
N ALA A 36 10.30 5.64 3.92
CA ALA A 36 9.38 4.57 4.31
C ALA A 36 8.15 4.52 3.39
N ARG A 37 7.62 5.67 2.99
CA ARG A 37 6.52 5.78 2.01
C ARG A 37 6.91 5.18 0.65
N LYS A 38 8.11 5.50 0.13
CA LYS A 38 8.61 4.95 -1.14
C LYS A 38 8.74 3.42 -1.06
N ARG A 39 9.30 2.88 0.03
CA ARG A 39 9.41 1.43 0.26
C ARG A 39 8.04 0.75 0.31
N ALA A 40 7.08 1.32 1.04
CA ALA A 40 5.73 0.78 1.14
C ALA A 40 4.99 0.82 -0.22
N LYS A 41 5.15 1.91 -0.98
CA LYS A 41 4.64 2.03 -2.35
C LYS A 41 5.26 1.00 -3.28
N ALA A 42 6.57 0.74 -3.17
CA ALA A 42 7.24 -0.28 -3.95
C ALA A 42 6.70 -1.69 -3.65
N LYS A 43 6.41 -2.00 -2.37
CA LYS A 43 5.74 -3.26 -2.00
C LYS A 43 4.33 -3.37 -2.58
N ALA A 44 3.53 -2.30 -2.49
CA ALA A 44 2.20 -2.26 -3.10
C ALA A 44 2.26 -2.39 -4.64
N ASN A 45 3.29 -1.82 -5.28
CA ASN A 45 3.50 -1.96 -6.73
C ASN A 45 3.93 -3.38 -7.12
N LYS A 46 4.78 -4.04 -6.33
CA LYS A 46 5.09 -5.47 -6.53
C LYS A 46 3.83 -6.32 -6.43
N GLN A 47 2.96 -6.04 -5.46
CA GLN A 47 1.66 -6.73 -5.36
C GLN A 47 0.77 -6.45 -6.57
N ARG A 48 0.75 -5.20 -7.08
CA ARG A 48 0.09 -4.89 -8.35
C ARG A 48 0.62 -5.78 -9.46
N THR A 49 1.93 -5.79 -9.69
CA THR A 49 2.55 -6.59 -10.75
C THR A 49 2.24 -8.07 -10.61
N ALA A 50 2.27 -8.62 -9.39
CA ALA A 50 1.90 -10.01 -9.13
C ALA A 50 0.43 -10.30 -9.49
N ILE A 51 -0.49 -9.40 -9.14
CA ILE A 51 -1.92 -9.53 -9.48
C ILE A 51 -2.14 -9.43 -11.00
N PHE A 52 -1.45 -8.50 -11.67
CA PHE A 52 -1.51 -8.40 -13.13
C PHE A 52 -0.89 -9.63 -13.81
N SER A 53 0.23 -10.14 -13.29
CA SER A 53 0.91 -11.34 -13.81
C SER A 53 0.12 -12.62 -13.57
N SER A 54 -0.73 -12.67 -12.53
CA SER A 54 -1.60 -13.81 -12.24
C SER A 54 -2.88 -13.82 -13.08
N GLY A 55 -2.95 -13.07 -14.19
CA GLY A 55 -4.08 -13.07 -15.11
C GLY A 55 -5.28 -12.23 -14.66
N TRP A 56 -5.11 -11.27 -13.73
CA TRP A 56 -6.19 -10.37 -13.33
C TRP A 56 -6.45 -9.31 -14.41
N THR A 57 -7.16 -9.68 -15.47
CA THR A 57 -7.80 -8.76 -16.41
C THR A 57 -9.02 -8.16 -15.72
N LYS A 58 -9.08 -6.83 -15.68
CA LYS A 58 -10.24 -6.06 -15.20
C LYS A 58 -11.43 -6.42 -16.11
N LYS A 59 -12.22 -7.42 -15.73
CA LYS A 59 -13.48 -7.77 -16.39
C LYS A 59 -14.59 -6.87 -15.85
#